data_AF-A0A3D4G0A7-F1
#
_entry.id   AF-A0A3D4G0A7-F1
#
_cell.length_a   1.000
_cell.length_b   1.000
_cell.length_c   1.000
_cell.angle_alpha   90.00
_cell.angle_beta   90.00
_cell.angle_gamma   90.00
#
_symmetry.space_group_name_H-M   'P 1'
#
loop_
_entity.id
_entity.type
_entity.pdbx_description
1 polymer ?
#
loop_
_entity_poly.entity_id
_entity_poly.type
_entity_poly.pdbx_seq_one_letter_code
_entity_poly.pdbx_strand_id
1 'polypeptide(L)'
;MRDFIAGLIALGLFLFALGLVSTLRFHQRTRERERRKLEEAGRTVLAEVPHREGLTLFVANDTHFYWGDTAIPQARIKLVRVLINGTPLASYQARRYPSGDADNSDSFTDRPEGIAHDRWDVLIRTDTTDILVECGSIRERVSQELARRVFDSVRADMDRRDVSETTTPAP
;
A
#
# COMPACT_ATOMS: atom_id res chain seq x y z
N MET A 1 -41.72 35.17 7.84
CA MET A 1 -41.82 33.73 7.55
C MET A 1 -40.57 33.20 6.81
N ARG A 2 -40.10 33.84 5.73
CA ARG A 2 -38.90 33.41 4.99
C ARG A 2 -37.63 33.30 5.83
N ASP A 3 -37.41 34.24 6.76
CA ASP A 3 -36.19 34.27 7.59
C ASP A 3 -36.15 33.15 8.64
N PHE A 4 -37.33 32.69 9.08
CA PHE A 4 -37.45 31.56 10.01
C PHE A 4 -37.18 30.22 9.31
N ILE A 5 -37.66 30.09 8.06
CA ILE A 5 -37.38 28.93 7.21
C ILE A 5 -35.89 28.88 6.84
N ALA A 6 -35.29 30.03 6.51
CA ALA A 6 -33.85 30.13 6.25
C ALA A 6 -33.01 29.73 7.47
N GLY A 7 -33.42 30.14 8.68
CA GLY A 7 -32.78 29.73 9.93
C GLY A 7 -32.83 28.21 10.17
N LEU A 8 -33.98 27.58 9.91
CA LEU A 8 -34.13 26.12 10.03
C LEU A 8 -33.28 25.35 9.01
N ILE A 9 -33.22 25.83 7.77
CA ILE A 9 -32.38 25.21 6.73
C ILE A 9 -30.91 25.35 7.08
N ALA A 10 -30.46 26.52 7.52
CA ALA A 10 -29.08 26.74 7.94
C ALA A 10 -28.69 25.85 9.14
N LEU A 11 -29.59 25.69 10.12
CA LEU A 11 -29.38 24.80 11.25
C LEU A 11 -29.30 23.33 10.82
N GLY A 12 -30.17 22.90 9.90
CA GLY A 12 -30.14 21.55 9.34
C GLY A 12 -28.83 21.25 8.60
N LEU A 13 -28.36 22.18 7.76
CA LEU A 13 -27.09 22.06 7.05
C LEU A 13 -25.89 22.04 8.01
N PHE A 14 -25.93 22.83 9.08
CA PHE A 14 -24.87 22.86 10.09
C PHE A 14 -24.77 21.53 10.86
N LEU A 15 -25.91 20.96 11.28
CA LEU A 15 -25.95 19.65 11.93
C LEU A 15 -25.49 18.53 10.99
N PHE A 16 -25.85 18.61 9.70
CA PHE A 16 -25.39 17.66 8.69
C PHE A 16 -23.87 17.71 8.48
N ALA A 17 -23.29 18.93 8.41
CA ALA A 17 -21.84 19.12 8.33
C ALA A 17 -21.12 18.59 9.59
N LEU A 18 -21.66 18.83 10.79
CA LEU A 18 -21.12 18.26 12.03
C LEU A 18 -21.18 16.72 12.03
N GLY A 19 -22.27 16.13 11.51
CA GLY A 19 -22.42 14.70 11.36
C GLY A 19 -21.31 14.09 10.49
N LEU A 20 -21.05 14.69 9.33
CA LEU A 20 -19.98 14.27 8.40
C LEU A 20 -18.57 14.40 9.00
N VAL A 21 -18.30 15.48 9.74
CA VAL A 21 -17.02 15.65 10.44
C VAL A 21 -16.83 14.62 11.55
N SER A 22 -17.92 14.25 12.23
CA SER A 22 -17.90 13.26 13.33
C SER A 22 -17.62 11.84 12.83
N THR A 23 -18.23 11.43 11.71
CA THR A 23 -17.95 10.12 11.09
C THR A 23 -16.50 10.02 10.59
N LEU A 24 -15.96 11.08 10.01
CA LEU A 24 -14.54 11.12 9.61
C LEU A 24 -13.59 11.02 10.81
N ARG A 25 -13.90 11.70 11.92
CA ARG A 25 -13.09 11.65 13.15
C ARG A 25 -13.19 10.32 13.89
N PHE A 26 -14.34 9.65 13.83
CA PHE A 26 -14.50 8.34 14.46
C PHE A 26 -13.66 7.28 13.74
N HIS A 27 -13.63 7.30 12.40
CA HIS A 27 -12.75 6.44 11.60
C HIS A 27 -11.25 6.71 11.83
N GLN A 28 -10.85 7.96 12.10
CA GLN A 28 -9.46 8.29 12.45
C GLN A 28 -9.05 7.75 13.82
N ARG A 29 -9.94 7.84 14.83
CA ARG A 29 -9.65 7.44 16.22
C ARG A 29 -9.53 5.93 16.43
N THR A 30 -10.27 5.11 15.69
CA THR A 30 -10.08 3.64 15.73
C THR A 30 -8.76 3.23 15.10
N ARG A 31 -8.33 3.92 14.03
CA ARG A 31 -7.05 3.65 13.35
C ARG A 31 -5.83 4.00 14.18
N GLU A 32 -5.87 5.10 14.93
CA GLU A 32 -4.77 5.43 15.87
C GLU A 32 -4.56 4.33 16.91
N ARG A 33 -5.62 3.64 17.35
CA ARG A 33 -5.52 2.53 18.32
C ARG A 33 -4.96 1.25 17.69
N GLU A 34 -5.34 0.93 16.47
CA GLU A 34 -4.75 -0.21 15.74
C GLU A 34 -3.28 0.04 15.40
N ARG A 35 -2.96 1.27 14.98
CA ARG A 35 -1.58 1.72 14.76
C ARG A 35 -0.74 1.63 16.05
N ARG A 36 -1.30 2.02 17.20
CA ARG A 36 -0.61 1.91 18.50
C ARG A 36 -0.36 0.45 18.91
N LYS A 37 -1.32 -0.45 18.68
CA LYS A 37 -1.15 -1.90 18.93
C LYS A 37 -0.09 -2.54 18.02
N LEU A 38 0.05 -2.02 16.80
CA LEU A 38 1.07 -2.47 15.86
C LEU A 38 2.46 -1.91 16.23
N GLU A 39 2.53 -0.65 16.64
CA GLU A 39 3.76 -0.03 17.17
C GLU A 39 4.23 -0.73 18.46
N GLU A 40 3.31 -1.09 19.36
CA GLU A 40 3.58 -1.93 20.55
C GLU A 40 4.05 -3.35 20.19
N ALA A 41 3.76 -3.84 18.99
CA ALA A 41 4.24 -5.12 18.45
C ALA A 41 5.50 -4.99 17.58
N GLY A 42 6.15 -3.81 17.55
CA GLY A 42 7.34 -3.53 16.74
C GLY A 42 7.07 -3.46 15.24
N ARG A 43 5.83 -3.20 14.82
CA ARG A 43 5.41 -3.08 13.42
C ARG A 43 5.13 -1.63 13.04
N THR A 44 5.81 -1.14 12.01
CA THR A 44 5.62 0.18 11.41
C THR A 44 4.57 0.11 10.31
N VAL A 45 3.54 0.96 10.38
CA VAL A 45 2.56 1.09 9.29
C VAL A 45 3.17 1.92 8.16
N LEU A 46 3.27 1.31 6.97
CA LEU A 46 3.86 1.96 5.79
C LEU A 46 2.79 2.57 4.88
N ALA A 47 1.65 1.90 4.76
CA ALA A 47 0.57 2.32 3.87
C ALA A 47 -0.79 1.75 4.31
N GLU A 48 -1.85 2.52 4.08
CA GLU A 48 -3.23 2.05 4.20
C GLU A 48 -3.79 1.89 2.80
N VAL A 49 -4.11 0.65 2.44
CA VAL A 49 -4.47 0.30 1.07
C VAL A 49 -5.95 -0.11 1.02
N PRO A 50 -6.74 0.50 0.12
CA PRO A 50 -8.15 0.14 -0.05
C PRO A 50 -8.32 -1.30 -0.55
N HIS A 51 -9.22 -2.05 0.09
CA HIS A 51 -9.60 -3.41 -0.31
C HIS A 51 -11.13 -3.57 -0.37
N ARG A 52 -11.63 -4.67 -0.97
CA ARG A 52 -13.06 -4.86 -1.27
C ARG A 52 -13.98 -4.75 -0.05
N GLU A 53 -13.49 -5.11 1.13
CA GLU A 53 -14.25 -5.12 2.39
C GLU A 53 -13.87 -3.97 3.34
N GLY A 54 -12.94 -3.08 2.95
CA GLY A 54 -12.48 -1.99 3.81
C GLY A 54 -11.08 -1.50 3.49
N LEU A 55 -10.27 -1.24 4.51
CA LEU A 55 -8.86 -0.86 4.34
C LEU A 55 -8.00 -1.93 4.96
N THR A 56 -6.99 -2.36 4.21
CA THR A 56 -5.98 -3.29 4.69
C THR A 56 -4.69 -2.53 4.90
N LEU A 57 -3.99 -2.82 6.01
CA LEU A 57 -2.73 -2.17 6.34
C LEU A 57 -1.59 -2.92 5.66
N PHE A 58 -0.70 -2.16 5.02
CA PHE A 58 0.61 -2.63 4.63
C PHE A 58 1.60 -2.19 5.73
N VAL A 59 2.12 -3.16 6.47
CA VAL A 59 2.96 -2.91 7.64
C VAL A 59 4.29 -3.65 7.52
N ALA A 60 5.31 -3.19 8.22
CA ALA A 60 6.63 -3.80 8.23
C ALA A 60 7.15 -3.96 9.65
N ASN A 61 7.97 -4.98 9.88
CA ASN A 61 8.92 -5.00 10.99
C ASN A 61 10.33 -5.18 10.42
N ASP A 62 11.29 -5.56 11.27
CA ASP A 62 12.71 -5.71 10.86
C ASP A 62 12.97 -6.87 9.89
N THR A 63 12.02 -7.80 9.72
CA THR A 63 12.24 -9.05 8.98
C THR A 63 11.16 -9.38 7.94
N HIS A 64 9.98 -8.80 8.06
CA HIS A 64 8.80 -9.12 7.26
C HIS A 64 8.05 -7.84 6.87
N PHE A 65 7.51 -7.83 5.65
CA PHE A 65 6.35 -7.02 5.33
C PHE A 65 5.08 -7.85 5.57
N TYR A 66 3.98 -7.18 5.85
CA TYR A 66 2.67 -7.80 6.00
C TYR A 66 1.65 -7.04 5.16
N TRP A 67 0.84 -7.80 4.45
CA TRP A 67 -0.26 -7.33 3.64
C TRP A 67 -1.52 -8.12 4.01
N GLY A 68 -2.39 -7.53 4.82
CA GLY A 68 -3.46 -8.28 5.48
C GLY A 68 -2.89 -9.41 6.32
N ASP A 69 -3.34 -10.64 6.08
CA ASP A 69 -2.83 -11.85 6.73
C ASP A 69 -1.58 -12.44 6.04
N THR A 70 -1.11 -11.82 4.95
CA THR A 70 0.02 -12.32 4.17
C THR A 70 1.33 -11.81 4.76
N ALA A 71 2.18 -12.72 5.25
CA ALA A 71 3.53 -12.40 5.69
C ALA A 71 4.53 -12.57 4.54
N ILE A 72 5.36 -11.55 4.32
CA ILE A 72 6.33 -11.49 3.22
C ILE A 72 7.72 -11.37 3.83
N PRO A 73 8.52 -12.45 3.87
CA PRO A 73 9.87 -12.39 4.41
C PRO A 73 10.76 -11.47 3.57
N GLN A 74 11.27 -10.40 4.15
CA GLN A 74 12.10 -9.39 3.47
C GLN A 74 13.34 -10.02 2.83
N ALA A 75 13.96 -10.95 3.53
CA ALA A 75 15.14 -11.71 3.07
C ALA A 75 14.87 -12.65 1.89
N ARG A 76 13.61 -12.83 1.46
CA ARG A 76 13.23 -13.66 0.31
C ARG A 76 12.73 -12.86 -0.88
N ILE A 77 12.63 -11.54 -0.75
CA ILE A 77 12.18 -10.68 -1.86
C ILE A 77 13.27 -10.62 -2.92
N LYS A 78 12.93 -11.04 -4.14
CA LYS A 78 13.78 -11.03 -5.32
C LYS A 78 13.55 -9.79 -6.17
N LEU A 79 12.31 -9.34 -6.26
CA LEU A 79 11.90 -8.30 -7.20
C LEU A 79 10.70 -7.54 -6.64
N VAL A 80 10.69 -6.22 -6.84
CA VAL A 80 9.51 -5.38 -6.64
C VAL A 80 9.23 -4.56 -7.89
N ARG A 81 7.97 -4.43 -8.30
CA ARG A 81 7.53 -3.63 -9.46
C ARG A 81 6.32 -2.77 -9.13
N VAL A 82 6.31 -1.53 -9.59
CA VAL A 82 5.08 -0.72 -9.65
C VAL A 82 4.40 -1.01 -10.98
N LEU A 83 3.10 -1.27 -10.93
CA LEU A 83 2.26 -1.53 -12.10
C LEU A 83 1.25 -0.40 -12.28
N ILE A 84 1.04 0.02 -13.53
CA ILE A 84 -0.07 0.86 -13.97
C ILE A 84 -0.90 0.05 -14.96
N ASN A 85 -2.18 -0.18 -14.66
CA ASN A 85 -3.07 -1.02 -15.47
C ASN A 85 -2.44 -2.40 -15.81
N GLY A 86 -1.77 -3.01 -14.84
CA GLY A 86 -1.06 -4.28 -15.01
C GLY A 86 0.28 -4.21 -15.75
N THR A 87 0.67 -3.04 -16.26
CA THR A 87 1.92 -2.82 -16.98
C THR A 87 3.02 -2.31 -16.04
N PRO A 88 4.24 -2.89 -16.05
CA PRO A 88 5.32 -2.44 -15.17
C PRO A 88 5.83 -1.06 -15.57
N LEU A 89 5.77 -0.11 -14.63
CA LEU A 89 6.29 1.25 -14.78
C LEU A 89 7.73 1.37 -14.25
N ALA A 90 8.01 0.72 -13.13
CA ALA A 90 9.32 0.72 -12.48
C ALA A 90 9.56 -0.63 -11.82
N SER A 91 10.83 -1.05 -11.78
CA SER A 91 11.23 -2.30 -11.14
C SER A 91 12.55 -2.16 -10.40
N TYR A 92 12.71 -2.94 -9.34
CA TYR A 92 13.97 -3.12 -8.64
C TYR A 92 14.17 -4.60 -8.35
N GLN A 93 15.30 -5.14 -8.79
CA GLN A 93 15.72 -6.51 -8.55
C GLN A 93 16.84 -6.53 -7.52
N ALA A 94 16.73 -7.41 -6.54
CA ALA A 94 17.76 -7.58 -5.53
C ALA A 94 19.02 -8.18 -6.18
N ARG A 95 20.17 -7.56 -5.93
CA ARG A 95 21.48 -7.93 -6.51
C ARG A 95 21.98 -9.29 -6.06
N ARG A 96 21.51 -9.74 -4.89
CA ARG A 96 21.85 -11.04 -4.31
C ARG A 96 21.21 -12.23 -5.01
N TYR A 97 20.30 -12.00 -5.96
CA TYR A 97 19.76 -13.07 -6.81
C TYR A 97 20.27 -12.92 -8.25
N PRO A 98 20.63 -14.04 -8.91
CA PRO A 98 21.08 -14.01 -10.31
C PRO A 98 19.97 -13.46 -11.22
N SER A 99 20.37 -12.61 -12.17
CA SER A 99 19.46 -11.89 -13.07
C SER A 99 18.57 -12.80 -13.93
N GLY A 100 18.93 -14.09 -14.08
CA GLY A 100 18.27 -15.06 -14.96
C GLY A 100 16.85 -15.48 -14.57
N ASP A 101 16.41 -15.22 -13.32
CA ASP A 101 15.07 -15.62 -12.83
C ASP A 101 14.02 -14.49 -12.92
N ALA A 102 14.42 -13.23 -13.18
CA ALA A 102 13.48 -12.10 -13.19
C ALA A 102 12.80 -11.85 -14.55
N ASP A 103 13.21 -12.60 -15.55
CA ASP A 103 12.69 -12.51 -16.90
C ASP A 103 11.66 -13.62 -17.10
N ASN A 104 10.46 -13.39 -16.57
CA ASN A 104 9.28 -13.88 -17.25
C ASN A 104 8.13 -12.90 -16.99
N SER A 105 7.75 -12.28 -18.11
CA SER A 105 6.54 -11.52 -18.38
C SER A 105 5.33 -12.11 -17.66
N ASP A 106 4.74 -11.32 -16.77
CA ASP A 106 3.31 -11.37 -16.51
C ASP A 106 2.85 -9.91 -16.44
N SER A 107 2.45 -9.35 -17.59
CA SER A 107 1.48 -8.27 -17.53
C SER A 107 0.23 -8.90 -16.92
N PHE A 108 -0.18 -8.44 -15.74
CA PHE A 108 -1.42 -8.89 -15.11
C PHE A 108 -2.60 -8.23 -15.84
N THR A 109 -2.85 -8.65 -17.08
CA THR A 109 -3.87 -8.08 -17.98
C THR A 109 -5.27 -8.63 -17.68
N ASP A 110 -5.38 -9.64 -16.82
CA ASP A 110 -6.59 -10.45 -16.71
C ASP A 110 -7.58 -9.91 -15.65
N ARG A 111 -7.88 -8.61 -15.70
CA ARG A 111 -9.00 -8.04 -14.93
C ARG A 111 -9.86 -7.12 -15.77
N PRO A 112 -11.19 -7.30 -15.74
CA PRO A 112 -12.11 -6.57 -16.61
C PRO A 112 -11.96 -5.06 -16.38
N GLU A 113 -11.67 -4.36 -17.47
CA GLU A 113 -11.52 -2.91 -17.53
C GLU A 113 -12.79 -2.22 -17.02
N GLY A 114 -12.73 -1.70 -15.80
CA GLY A 114 -13.68 -0.73 -15.28
C GLY A 114 -13.28 0.65 -15.78
N ILE A 115 -14.09 1.20 -16.69
CA ILE A 115 -13.88 2.43 -17.45
C ILE A 115 -13.70 3.65 -16.50
N ALA A 116 -12.48 4.19 -16.37
CA ALA A 116 -12.12 5.64 -16.36
C ALA A 116 -10.85 6.04 -15.59
N HIS A 117 -10.22 5.17 -14.78
CA HIS A 117 -9.07 5.56 -13.94
C HIS A 117 -7.90 4.58 -14.01
N ASP A 118 -6.68 5.12 -14.03
CA ASP A 118 -5.45 4.34 -13.93
C ASP A 118 -5.40 3.59 -12.59
N ARG A 119 -5.27 2.26 -12.70
CA ARG A 119 -5.11 1.37 -11.55
C ARG A 119 -3.64 1.22 -11.24
N TRP A 120 -3.28 1.53 -10.00
CA TRP A 120 -1.93 1.39 -9.50
C TRP A 120 -1.85 0.17 -8.60
N ASP A 121 -0.85 -0.68 -8.79
CA ASP A 121 -0.58 -1.83 -7.94
C ASP A 121 0.93 -2.01 -7.73
N VAL A 122 1.32 -2.80 -6.73
CA VAL A 122 2.73 -3.18 -6.52
C VAL A 122 2.86 -4.70 -6.52
N LEU A 123 3.69 -5.23 -7.39
CA LEU A 123 4.07 -6.64 -7.42
C LEU A 123 5.32 -6.84 -6.57
N ILE A 124 5.25 -7.76 -5.61
CA ILE A 124 6.39 -8.23 -4.81
C ILE A 124 6.59 -9.70 -5.14
N ARG A 125 7.72 -10.03 -5.77
CA ARG A 125 8.10 -11.40 -6.09
C ARG A 125 9.14 -11.89 -5.09
N THR A 126 8.83 -13.02 -4.49
CA THR A 126 9.71 -13.74 -3.57
C THR A 126 10.35 -14.93 -4.28
N ASP A 127 11.08 -15.76 -3.53
CA ASP A 127 11.60 -17.04 -4.00
C ASP A 127 10.52 -18.09 -4.30
N THR A 128 9.33 -17.94 -3.72
CA THR A 128 8.28 -18.97 -3.68
C THR A 128 6.94 -18.49 -4.22
N THR A 129 6.66 -17.20 -4.17
CA THR A 129 5.35 -16.64 -4.53
C THR A 129 5.42 -15.20 -5.03
N ASP A 130 4.44 -14.84 -5.85
CA ASP A 130 4.17 -13.49 -6.33
C ASP A 130 2.98 -12.91 -5.58
N ILE A 131 3.17 -11.72 -5.02
CA ILE A 131 2.20 -11.05 -4.16
C ILE A 131 1.84 -9.71 -4.81
N LEU A 132 0.56 -9.51 -5.10
CA LEU A 132 0.04 -8.27 -5.67
C LEU A 132 -0.61 -7.42 -4.58
N VAL A 133 -0.01 -6.28 -4.27
CA VAL A 133 -0.57 -5.26 -3.38
C VAL A 133 -1.48 -4.35 -4.20
N GLU A 134 -2.78 -4.55 -4.03
CA GLU A 134 -3.82 -3.87 -4.80
C GLU A 134 -4.03 -2.42 -4.34
N CYS A 135 -3.25 -1.47 -4.86
CA CYS A 135 -3.37 -0.05 -4.44
C CYS A 135 -4.61 0.63 -5.04
N GLY A 136 -5.24 0.00 -6.04
CA GLY A 136 -6.58 0.32 -6.53
C GLY A 136 -6.63 1.51 -7.48
N SER A 137 -7.86 1.95 -7.79
CA SER A 137 -8.15 3.00 -8.80
C SER A 137 -9.05 4.13 -8.26
N ILE A 138 -9.09 4.35 -6.94
CA ILE A 138 -10.04 5.27 -6.27
C ILE A 138 -9.90 6.71 -6.75
N ARG A 139 -8.67 7.24 -6.72
CA ARG A 139 -8.28 8.55 -7.25
C ARG A 139 -6.83 8.42 -7.70
N GLU A 140 -6.56 8.78 -8.94
CA GLU A 140 -5.25 8.62 -9.59
C GLU A 140 -4.08 8.99 -8.66
N ARG A 141 -4.08 10.22 -8.14
CA ARG A 141 -2.99 10.71 -7.28
C ARG A 141 -2.83 9.93 -5.97
N VAL A 142 -3.93 9.48 -5.36
CA VAL A 142 -3.89 8.73 -4.09
C VAL A 142 -3.37 7.31 -4.33
N SER A 143 -3.90 6.63 -5.35
CA SER A 143 -3.46 5.30 -5.75
C SER A 143 -1.98 5.28 -6.16
N GLN A 144 -1.54 6.30 -6.90
CA GLN A 144 -0.14 6.47 -7.30
C GLN A 144 0.77 6.71 -6.10
N GLU A 145 0.45 7.67 -5.23
CA GLU A 145 1.27 7.97 -4.05
C GLU A 145 1.36 6.76 -3.12
N LEU A 146 0.28 5.99 -2.99
CA LEU A 146 0.24 4.76 -2.21
C LEU A 146 1.15 3.67 -2.80
N ALA A 147 0.99 3.36 -4.08
CA ALA A 147 1.83 2.38 -4.77
C ALA A 147 3.31 2.78 -4.71
N ARG A 148 3.61 4.07 -4.87
CA ARG A 148 4.97 4.59 -4.76
C ARG A 148 5.55 4.43 -3.36
N ARG A 149 4.79 4.72 -2.29
CA ARG A 149 5.24 4.52 -0.90
C ARG A 149 5.56 3.06 -0.60
N VAL A 150 4.70 2.14 -1.04
CA VAL A 150 4.93 0.69 -0.87
C VAL A 150 6.20 0.28 -1.62
N PHE A 151 6.33 0.65 -2.90
CA PHE A 151 7.50 0.34 -3.71
C PHE A 151 8.79 0.90 -3.11
N ASP A 152 8.82 2.19 -2.75
CA ASP A 152 10.01 2.84 -2.21
C ASP A 152 10.44 2.20 -0.88
N SER A 153 9.47 1.79 -0.05
CA SER A 153 9.75 1.10 1.23
C SER A 153 10.37 -0.28 1.02
N VAL A 154 9.82 -1.08 0.12
CA VAL A 154 10.34 -2.41 -0.20
C VAL A 154 11.71 -2.30 -0.85
N ARG A 155 11.87 -1.38 -1.81
CA ARG A 155 13.14 -1.11 -2.48
C ARG A 155 14.22 -0.68 -1.50
N ALA A 156 13.92 0.23 -0.57
CA ALA A 156 14.90 0.69 0.41
C ALA A 156 15.39 -0.43 1.34
N ASP A 157 14.52 -1.37 1.70
CA ASP A 157 14.92 -2.55 2.45
C ASP A 157 15.79 -3.50 1.63
N MET A 158 15.40 -3.78 0.38
CA MET A 158 16.20 -4.62 -0.53
C MET A 158 17.60 -4.02 -0.75
N ASP A 159 17.70 -2.72 -0.97
CA ASP A 159 18.96 -2.02 -1.18
C ASP A 159 19.87 -2.07 0.07
N ARG A 160 19.29 -1.87 1.26
CA ARG A 160 20.03 -2.02 2.53
C ARG A 160 20.62 -3.42 2.68
N ARG A 161 19.87 -4.46 2.30
CA ARG A 161 20.30 -5.85 2.38
C ARG A 161 21.40 -6.18 1.38
N ASP A 162 21.26 -5.71 0.14
CA ASP A 162 22.26 -5.90 -0.90
C ASP A 162 23.61 -5.25 -0.51
N VAL A 163 23.59 -4.08 0.15
CA VAL A 163 24.80 -3.44 0.70
C VAL A 163 25.40 -4.26 1.85
N SER A 164 24.58 -4.81 2.74
CA SER A 164 25.06 -5.58 3.89
C SER A 164 25.76 -6.89 3.49
N GLU A 165 25.27 -7.57 2.45
CA GLU A 165 25.86 -8.81 1.95
C GLU A 165 27.19 -8.57 1.22
N THR A 166 27.30 -7.44 0.53
CA THR A 166 28.56 -7.01 -0.13
C THR A 166 29.67 -6.69 0.89
N THR A 167 29.31 -6.38 2.14
CA THR A 167 30.24 -5.93 3.20
C THR A 167 30.75 -7.07 4.09
N THR A 168 30.45 -8.35 3.80
CA THR A 168 31.06 -9.48 4.51
C THR A 168 32.36 -9.90 3.79
N PRO A 169 33.56 -9.46 4.22
CA PRO A 169 34.81 -10.00 3.69
C PRO A 169 34.94 -11.48 4.09
N ALA A 170 35.28 -12.31 3.11
CA ALA A 170 35.60 -13.72 3.34
C ALA A 170 36.77 -13.86 4.35
N PRO A 171 36.75 -14.91 5.21
CA PRO A 171 37.84 -15.17 6.15
C PRO A 171 39.15 -15.57 5.45
#